data_AF-A0A2E4WTB7-F1
#
_entry.id   AF-A0A2E4WTB7-F1
#
_cell.length_a   1.000
_cell.length_b   1.000
_cell.length_c   1.000
_cell.angle_alpha   90.00
_cell.angle_beta   90.00
_cell.angle_gamma   90.00
#
_symmetry.space_group_name_H-M   'P 1'
#
loop_
_entity.id
_entity.type
_entity.pdbx_description
1 polymer ?
#
loop_
_entity_poly.entity_id
_entity_poly.type
_entity_poly.pdbx_seq_one_letter_code
_entity_poly.pdbx_strand_id
1 'polypeptide(L)'
;MSTTKEIEKRGSRSGGRAARRALRSSPLAENLRPVRPGMEGGHYRPLSASDEQKIYSAALDALETIGLSQAPKSGINHMVRAGALLGDDGRLRYPRSLVEDMLDKAKKNITLYGREEKFDMELKGNRVYFGTAGAAVHIVDIEN
;
A
#
# COMPACT_ATOMS: atom_id res chain seq x y z
N MET A 1 74.91 -27.24 17.81
CA MET A 1 73.95 -27.37 16.69
C MET A 1 72.59 -26.90 17.18
N SER A 2 72.08 -25.85 16.53
CA SER A 2 70.92 -25.05 16.95
C SER A 2 69.60 -25.84 16.87
N THR A 3 68.79 -25.80 17.92
CA THR A 3 67.44 -26.37 17.94
C THR A 3 66.46 -25.29 17.49
N THR A 4 65.97 -25.40 16.25
CA THR A 4 64.94 -24.51 15.71
C THR A 4 63.59 -24.95 16.26
N LYS A 5 62.99 -24.15 17.15
CA LYS A 5 61.59 -24.30 17.57
C LYS A 5 60.68 -23.81 16.46
N GLU A 6 59.87 -24.71 15.88
CA GLU A 6 58.74 -24.33 15.04
C GLU A 6 57.73 -23.51 15.86
N ILE A 7 57.43 -22.31 15.37
CA ILE A 7 56.38 -21.46 15.95
C ILE A 7 55.07 -21.85 15.26
N GLU A 8 54.20 -22.55 15.99
CA GLU A 8 52.81 -22.79 15.57
C GLU A 8 52.12 -21.44 15.30
N LYS A 9 51.70 -21.22 14.05
CA LYS A 9 50.89 -20.06 13.67
C LYS A 9 49.55 -20.11 14.41
N ARG A 10 49.41 -19.32 15.48
CA ARG A 10 48.12 -19.02 16.11
C ARG A 10 47.14 -18.55 15.03
N GLY A 11 46.08 -19.34 14.83
CA GLY A 11 44.99 -19.01 13.91
C GLY A 11 44.48 -17.59 14.14
N SER A 12 44.62 -16.75 13.13
CA SER A 12 44.10 -15.39 13.12
C SER A 12 42.58 -15.43 13.33
N ARG A 13 42.08 -14.84 14.42
CA ARG A 13 40.64 -14.68 14.72
C ARG A 13 39.97 -13.64 13.79
N SER A 14 40.39 -13.56 12.52
CA SER A 14 39.95 -12.57 11.54
C SER A 14 38.52 -12.79 11.05
N GLY A 15 37.94 -13.98 11.24
CA GLY A 15 36.58 -14.31 10.81
C GLY A 15 35.48 -13.60 11.59
N GLY A 16 35.74 -13.10 12.81
CA GLY A 16 34.70 -12.53 13.66
C GLY A 16 34.05 -11.26 13.09
N ARG A 17 34.81 -10.41 12.39
CA ARG A 17 34.25 -9.21 11.72
C ARG A 17 33.47 -9.57 10.46
N ALA A 18 34.00 -10.48 9.65
CA ALA A 18 33.33 -10.95 8.43
C ALA A 18 32.01 -11.66 8.79
N ALA A 19 32.02 -12.54 9.79
CA ALA A 19 30.83 -13.23 10.29
C ALA A 19 29.77 -12.24 10.84
N ARG A 20 30.19 -11.22 11.60
CA ARG A 20 29.25 -10.17 12.07
C ARG A 20 28.68 -9.33 10.93
N ARG A 21 29.44 -9.08 9.86
CA ARG A 21 28.94 -8.39 8.65
C ARG A 21 27.94 -9.27 7.90
N ALA A 22 28.28 -10.53 7.66
CA ALA A 22 27.41 -11.50 7.00
C ALA A 22 26.09 -11.71 7.76
N LEU A 23 26.17 -11.80 9.10
CA LEU A 23 24.98 -11.94 9.95
C LEU A 23 24.08 -10.71 9.87
N ARG A 24 24.65 -9.50 9.77
CA ARG A 24 23.88 -8.24 9.61
C ARG A 24 23.30 -8.05 8.22
N SER A 25 23.93 -8.59 7.18
CA SER A 25 23.41 -8.54 5.81
C SER A 25 22.45 -9.68 5.47
N SER A 26 22.35 -10.69 6.33
CA SER A 26 21.43 -11.80 6.14
C SER A 26 19.99 -11.39 6.47
N PRO A 27 18.98 -11.96 5.79
CA PRO A 27 17.59 -11.74 6.18
C PRO A 27 17.34 -12.15 7.63
N LEU A 28 16.57 -11.33 8.36
CA LEU A 28 16.14 -11.69 9.71
C LEU A 28 15.22 -12.91 9.66
N ALA A 29 15.39 -13.80 10.64
CA ALA A 29 14.43 -14.84 10.94
C ALA A 29 13.04 -14.23 11.12
N GLU A 30 12.00 -14.95 10.73
CA GLU A 30 10.64 -14.40 10.63
C GLU A 30 10.13 -13.80 11.95
N ASN A 31 10.39 -14.48 13.07
CA ASN A 31 10.04 -14.04 14.41
C ASN A 31 10.83 -12.79 14.89
N LEU A 32 11.91 -12.43 14.21
CA LEU A 32 12.75 -11.27 14.53
C LEU A 32 12.46 -10.06 13.63
N ARG A 33 11.58 -10.21 12.62
CA ARG A 33 11.26 -9.10 11.70
C ARG A 33 10.46 -8.02 12.44
N PRO A 34 10.91 -6.76 12.44
CA PRO A 34 10.21 -5.67 13.14
C PRO A 34 8.92 -5.26 12.44
N VAL A 35 8.80 -5.56 11.14
CA VAL A 35 7.66 -5.22 10.30
C VAL A 35 7.05 -6.52 9.78
N ARG A 36 5.74 -6.65 9.93
CA ARG A 36 4.93 -7.79 9.48
C ARG A 36 3.74 -7.27 8.68
N PRO A 37 3.27 -7.99 7.65
CA PRO A 37 2.08 -7.62 6.92
C PRO A 37 0.86 -7.61 7.85
N GLY A 38 -0.02 -6.64 7.68
CA GLY A 38 -1.26 -6.53 8.45
C GLY A 38 -1.07 -6.09 9.90
N MET A 39 0.05 -5.47 10.25
CA MET A 39 0.21 -4.78 11.54
C MET A 39 -0.81 -3.65 11.67
N GLU A 40 -1.31 -3.45 12.89
CA GLU A 40 -2.23 -2.36 13.20
C GLU A 40 -1.51 -1.01 13.10
N GLY A 41 -2.03 -0.13 12.25
CA GLY A 41 -1.59 1.25 12.12
C GLY A 41 -2.35 2.21 13.02
N GLY A 42 -1.90 3.46 13.05
CA GLY A 42 -2.60 4.59 13.66
C GLY A 42 -3.21 5.53 12.62
N HIS A 43 -4.04 6.46 13.09
CA HIS A 43 -4.64 7.50 12.26
C HIS A 43 -4.02 8.85 12.60
N TYR A 44 -3.34 9.47 11.64
CA TYR A 44 -3.04 10.90 11.73
C TYR A 44 -4.32 11.68 11.38
N ARG A 45 -4.89 12.38 12.37
CA ARG A 45 -6.17 13.11 12.24
C ARG A 45 -5.95 14.62 12.43
N PRO A 46 -5.40 15.33 11.43
CA PRO A 46 -5.11 16.75 11.56
C PRO A 46 -6.37 17.63 11.47
N LEU A 47 -7.52 17.08 11.05
CA LEU A 47 -8.75 17.81 10.82
C LEU A 47 -9.73 17.67 11.99
N SER A 48 -10.50 18.73 12.22
CA SER A 48 -11.67 18.68 13.09
C SER A 48 -12.81 17.92 12.39
N ALA A 49 -13.77 17.39 13.17
CA ALA A 49 -14.96 16.75 12.61
C ALA A 49 -15.76 17.69 11.69
N SER A 50 -15.81 18.99 12.01
CA SER A 50 -16.48 19.97 11.15
C SER A 50 -15.76 20.18 9.83
N ASP A 51 -14.43 20.09 9.79
CA ASP A 51 -13.68 20.25 8.55
C ASP A 51 -13.76 18.99 7.68
N GLU A 52 -13.76 17.80 8.29
CA GLU A 52 -14.07 16.54 7.60
C GLU A 52 -15.44 16.62 6.90
N GLN A 53 -16.47 17.12 7.59
CA GLN A 53 -17.82 17.27 7.03
C GLN A 53 -17.91 18.30 5.88
N LYS A 54 -17.18 19.42 5.98
CA LYS A 54 -17.10 20.41 4.89
C LYS A 54 -16.50 19.78 3.62
N ILE A 55 -15.41 19.03 3.77
CA ILE A 55 -14.77 18.35 2.63
C ILE A 55 -15.71 17.31 2.03
N TYR A 56 -16.40 16.53 2.87
CA TYR A 56 -17.39 15.56 2.41
C TYR A 56 -18.51 16.20 1.59
N SER A 57 -19.15 17.25 2.12
CA SER A 57 -20.20 17.97 1.38
C SER A 57 -19.67 18.57 0.08
N ALA A 58 -18.48 19.18 0.10
CA ALA A 58 -17.89 19.78 -1.10
C ALA A 58 -17.59 18.74 -2.19
N ALA A 59 -17.16 17.53 -1.80
CA ALA A 59 -16.96 16.43 -2.74
C ALA A 59 -18.28 15.97 -3.37
N LEU A 60 -19.35 15.87 -2.58
CA LEU A 60 -20.68 15.54 -3.07
C LEU A 60 -21.23 16.63 -4.02
N ASP A 61 -21.08 17.90 -3.64
CA ASP A 61 -21.44 19.05 -4.49
C ASP A 61 -20.71 19.00 -5.84
N ALA A 62 -19.41 18.71 -5.83
CA ALA A 62 -18.62 18.59 -7.05
C ALA A 62 -19.12 17.42 -7.93
N LEU A 63 -19.42 16.26 -7.35
CA LEU A 63 -19.94 15.12 -8.11
C LEU A 63 -21.33 15.37 -8.70
N GLU A 64 -22.20 16.08 -7.97
CA GLU A 64 -23.58 16.35 -8.38
C GLU A 64 -23.68 17.47 -9.40
N THR A 65 -22.93 18.57 -9.22
CA THR A 65 -23.06 19.78 -10.05
C THR A 65 -22.07 19.82 -11.21
N ILE A 66 -20.81 19.42 -10.95
CA ILE A 66 -19.70 19.50 -11.91
C ILE A 66 -19.57 18.16 -12.65
N GLY A 67 -19.57 17.04 -11.93
CA GLY A 67 -19.50 15.70 -12.50
C GLY A 67 -18.14 15.32 -13.11
N LEU A 68 -18.05 14.10 -13.64
CA LEU A 68 -16.84 13.51 -14.21
C LEU A 68 -17.00 13.29 -15.73
N SER A 69 -15.93 13.48 -16.49
CA SER A 69 -15.92 13.29 -17.95
C SER A 69 -14.95 12.17 -18.35
N GLN A 70 -14.83 11.92 -19.67
CA GLN A 70 -13.89 10.94 -20.25
C GLN A 70 -14.13 9.49 -19.82
N ALA A 71 -15.36 9.15 -19.43
CA ALA A 71 -15.75 7.76 -19.23
C ALA A 71 -15.97 7.07 -20.59
N PRO A 72 -15.47 5.84 -20.79
CA PRO A 72 -15.80 5.07 -21.99
C PRO A 72 -17.30 4.75 -22.04
N LYS A 73 -17.84 4.51 -23.23
CA LYS A 73 -19.29 4.24 -23.44
C LYS A 73 -19.84 3.14 -22.54
N SER A 74 -19.07 2.08 -22.31
CA SER A 74 -19.44 1.00 -21.37
C SER A 74 -19.62 1.53 -19.95
N GLY A 75 -18.67 2.33 -19.46
CA GLY A 75 -18.75 2.96 -18.15
C GLY A 75 -19.96 3.88 -18.01
N ILE A 76 -20.19 4.74 -19.01
CA ILE A 76 -21.37 5.63 -19.05
C ILE A 76 -22.66 4.82 -18.88
N ASN A 77 -22.82 3.75 -19.66
CA ASN A 77 -24.03 2.92 -19.62
C ASN A 77 -24.26 2.29 -18.24
N HIS A 78 -23.21 1.83 -17.57
CA HIS A 78 -23.32 1.27 -16.22
C HIS A 78 -23.69 2.32 -15.19
N MET A 79 -23.07 3.50 -15.25
CA MET A 79 -23.29 4.57 -14.30
C MET A 79 -24.69 5.18 -14.44
N VAL A 80 -25.16 5.40 -15.68
CA VAL A 80 -26.53 5.86 -15.93
C VAL A 80 -27.56 4.84 -15.44
N ARG A 81 -27.33 3.55 -15.68
CA ARG A 81 -28.20 2.48 -15.14
C ARG A 81 -28.24 2.48 -13.62
N ALA A 82 -27.14 2.85 -12.96
CA ALA A 82 -27.08 2.96 -11.51
C ALA A 82 -27.78 4.21 -10.96
N GLY A 83 -28.09 5.20 -11.81
CA GLY A 83 -28.78 6.45 -11.43
C GLY A 83 -27.96 7.72 -11.67
N ALA A 84 -26.76 7.63 -12.27
CA ALA A 84 -26.01 8.82 -12.66
C ALA A 84 -26.68 9.51 -13.86
N LEU A 85 -26.46 10.81 -13.99
CA LEU A 85 -27.05 11.63 -15.04
C LEU A 85 -25.96 12.03 -16.03
N LEU A 86 -26.09 11.61 -17.30
CA LEU A 86 -25.22 12.09 -18.36
C LEU A 86 -25.76 13.44 -18.87
N GLY A 87 -24.99 14.51 -18.66
CA GLY A 87 -25.32 15.83 -19.19
C GLY A 87 -24.93 15.97 -20.66
N ASP A 88 -25.53 16.96 -21.32
CA ASP A 88 -25.23 17.32 -22.73
C ASP A 88 -23.78 17.80 -22.92
N ASP A 89 -23.13 18.21 -21.84
CA ASP A 89 -21.71 18.56 -21.78
C ASP A 89 -20.78 17.32 -21.71
N GLY A 90 -21.35 16.12 -21.83
CA GLY A 90 -20.61 14.86 -21.80
C GLY A 90 -20.09 14.47 -20.42
N ARG A 91 -20.62 15.06 -19.35
CA ARG A 91 -20.22 14.79 -17.97
C ARG A 91 -21.28 13.97 -17.23
N LEU A 92 -20.83 12.96 -16.49
CA LEU A 92 -21.66 12.20 -15.57
C LEU A 92 -21.73 12.92 -14.23
N ARG A 93 -22.95 13.24 -13.82
CA ARG A 93 -23.28 13.82 -12.52
C ARG A 93 -23.90 12.75 -11.62
N TYR A 94 -23.54 12.77 -10.35
CA TYR A 94 -23.97 11.76 -9.39
C TYR A 94 -24.80 12.45 -8.30
N PRO A 95 -26.12 12.18 -8.21
CA PRO A 95 -26.92 12.65 -7.09
C PRO A 95 -26.30 12.22 -5.76
N ARG A 96 -26.40 13.06 -4.73
CA ARG A 96 -25.78 12.75 -3.42
C ARG A 96 -26.22 11.41 -2.86
N SER A 97 -27.52 11.14 -2.92
CA SER A 97 -28.12 9.88 -2.47
C SER A 97 -27.56 8.67 -3.22
N LEU A 98 -27.25 8.81 -4.51
CA LEU A 98 -26.61 7.73 -5.26
C LEU A 98 -25.23 7.42 -4.71
N VAL A 99 -24.42 8.43 -4.38
CA VAL A 99 -23.08 8.23 -3.82
C VAL A 99 -23.18 7.54 -2.46
N GLU A 100 -24.09 8.00 -1.59
CA GLU A 100 -24.33 7.45 -0.26
C GLU A 100 -24.81 5.98 -0.34
N ASP A 101 -25.80 5.68 -1.19
CA ASP A 101 -26.31 4.33 -1.42
C ASP A 101 -25.21 3.36 -1.89
N MET A 102 -24.27 3.84 -2.71
CA MET A 102 -23.17 3.02 -3.20
C MET A 102 -22.08 2.83 -2.12
N LEU A 103 -21.85 3.83 -1.27
CA LEU A 103 -20.95 3.70 -0.12
C LEU A 103 -21.46 2.69 0.91
N ASP A 104 -22.77 2.59 1.08
CA ASP A 104 -23.40 1.61 1.97
C ASP A 104 -23.31 0.18 1.43
N LYS A 105 -23.41 0.01 0.10
CA LYS A 105 -23.20 -1.28 -0.58
C LYS A 105 -21.73 -1.70 -0.62
N ALA A 106 -20.80 -0.76 -0.51
CA ALA A 106 -19.38 -1.03 -0.64
C ALA A 106 -18.87 -1.92 0.51
N LYS A 107 -18.23 -3.04 0.14
CA LYS A 107 -17.64 -3.98 1.10
C LYS A 107 -16.48 -3.32 1.85
N LYS A 108 -16.61 -3.18 3.18
CA LYS A 108 -15.59 -2.55 4.03
C LYS A 108 -14.43 -3.47 4.42
N ASN A 109 -14.64 -4.78 4.32
CA ASN A 109 -13.66 -5.81 4.69
C ASN A 109 -13.45 -6.76 3.53
N ILE A 110 -12.22 -6.84 3.01
CA ILE A 110 -11.89 -7.69 1.84
C ILE A 110 -10.69 -8.56 2.21
N THR A 111 -10.71 -9.83 1.82
CA THR A 111 -9.51 -10.67 1.84
C THR A 111 -8.97 -10.74 0.42
N LEU A 112 -7.71 -10.32 0.23
CA LEU A 112 -6.97 -10.58 -1.00
C LEU A 112 -6.19 -11.86 -0.80
N TYR A 113 -6.56 -12.90 -1.55
CA TYR A 113 -5.96 -14.23 -1.40
C TYR A 113 -4.60 -14.29 -2.10
N GLY A 114 -3.60 -14.75 -1.37
CA GLY A 114 -2.30 -15.09 -1.90
C GLY A 114 -2.32 -16.43 -2.61
N ARG A 115 -1.23 -16.75 -3.31
CA ARG A 115 -1.03 -18.11 -3.85
C ARG A 115 -0.92 -19.16 -2.75
N GLU A 116 -0.40 -18.76 -1.59
CA GLU A 116 -0.37 -19.56 -0.36
C GLU A 116 -1.13 -18.77 0.71
N GLU A 117 -1.92 -19.47 1.53
CA GLU A 117 -2.78 -18.89 2.58
C GLU A 117 -2.02 -17.96 3.54
N LYS A 118 -0.75 -18.29 3.84
CA LYS A 118 0.11 -17.45 4.69
C LYS A 118 0.38 -16.03 4.15
N PHE A 119 0.08 -15.80 2.87
CA PHE A 119 0.21 -14.49 2.20
C PHE A 119 -1.14 -13.81 1.94
N ASP A 120 -2.24 -14.34 2.47
CA ASP A 120 -3.53 -13.67 2.42
C ASP A 120 -3.46 -12.33 3.15
N MET A 121 -4.06 -11.31 2.53
CA MET A 121 -4.15 -9.97 3.11
C MET A 121 -5.58 -9.68 3.53
N GLU A 122 -5.79 -9.57 4.83
CA GLU A 122 -7.05 -9.10 5.41
C GLU A 122 -7.09 -7.58 5.36
N LEU A 123 -7.69 -7.01 4.32
CA LEU A 123 -7.95 -5.58 4.17
C LEU A 123 -9.18 -5.19 5.00
N LYS A 124 -8.98 -5.02 6.31
CA LYS A 124 -9.99 -4.65 7.29
C LYS A 124 -9.40 -3.76 8.38
N GLY A 125 -10.24 -2.90 8.95
CA GLY A 125 -9.83 -2.02 10.05
C GLY A 125 -8.61 -1.18 9.69
N ASN A 126 -7.58 -1.23 10.54
CA ASN A 126 -6.40 -0.37 10.43
C ASN A 126 -5.15 -1.15 10.00
N ARG A 127 -5.34 -2.32 9.38
CA ARG A 127 -4.25 -3.21 8.96
C ARG A 127 -3.48 -2.61 7.80
N VAL A 128 -2.16 -2.55 7.96
CA VAL A 128 -1.26 -1.96 6.97
C VAL A 128 -0.50 -3.06 6.22
N TYR A 129 -0.48 -2.97 4.90
CA TYR A 129 0.30 -3.81 4.00
C TYR A 129 1.17 -2.94 3.11
N PHE A 130 2.38 -3.39 2.82
CA PHE A 130 3.29 -2.70 1.89
C PHE A 130 3.16 -3.31 0.50
N GLY A 131 3.13 -2.44 -0.51
CA GLY A 131 3.17 -2.80 -1.92
C GLY A 131 4.25 -1.99 -2.64
N THR A 132 4.65 -2.46 -3.81
CA THR A 132 5.53 -1.70 -4.69
C THR A 132 4.75 -0.60 -5.41
N ALA A 133 5.42 0.50 -5.77
CA ALA A 133 4.84 1.50 -6.63
C ALA A 133 4.73 0.95 -8.07
N GLY A 134 3.56 1.07 -8.70
CA GLY A 134 3.26 0.40 -9.98
C GLY A 134 3.49 1.21 -11.26
N ALA A 135 3.94 2.46 -11.17
CA ALA A 135 3.92 3.41 -12.30
C ALA A 135 5.31 3.93 -12.73
N ALA A 136 6.39 3.41 -12.16
CA ALA A 136 7.74 3.83 -12.55
C ALA A 136 8.08 3.29 -13.95
N VAL A 137 8.33 4.20 -14.90
CA VAL A 137 8.74 3.87 -16.29
C VAL A 137 10.26 3.98 -16.50
N HIS A 138 10.98 4.48 -15.49
CA HIS A 138 12.44 4.58 -15.49
C HIS A 138 13.01 3.94 -14.22
N ILE A 139 14.20 3.37 -14.35
CA ILE A 139 14.99 2.80 -13.24
C ILE A 139 16.30 3.57 -13.17
N VAL A 140 16.73 3.89 -11.95
CA VAL A 140 18.07 4.40 -11.70
C VAL A 140 19.01 3.21 -11.65
N ASP A 141 19.96 3.17 -12.57
CA ASP A 141 21.12 2.28 -12.48
C ASP A 141 22.08 2.85 -11.44
N ILE A 142 22.56 2.02 -10.53
CA ILE A 142 23.50 2.41 -9.47
C ILE A 142 24.95 2.05 -9.82
N GLU A 143 25.18 1.38 -10.95
CA GLU A 143 26.51 0.96 -11.42
C GLU A 143 27.10 1.88 -12.50
N ASN A 144 26.32 2.85 -12.99
CA ASN A 144 26.72 3.87 -13.98
C ASN A 144 26.45 5.28 -13.47
#